data_AF-A0A3D3WBN3-F1
#
_entry.id   AF-A0A3D3WBN3-F1
#
_cell.length_a   1.000
_cell.length_b   1.000
_cell.length_c   1.000
_cell.angle_alpha   90.00
_cell.angle_beta   90.00
_cell.angle_gamma   90.00
#
_symmetry.space_group_name_H-M   'P 1'
#
loop_
_entity.id
_entity.type
_entity.pdbx_description
1 polymer ?
#
loop_
_entity_poly.entity_id
_entity_poly.type
_entity_poly.pdbx_seq_one_letter_code
_entity_poly.pdbx_strand_id
1 'polypeptide(L)' 'MLLEQEKIKALGLEAYFVKGELIPSIIVEDGTGEVLMLAYMNLESLTKTLETGYTWFYSRSRQG' A
#
# COMPACT_ATOMS: atom_id res chain seq x y z
N MET A 1 -12.35 11.04 -2.91
CA MET A 1 -13.56 10.20 -3.11
C MET A 1 -13.81 9.80 -4.57
N LEU A 2 -14.41 10.59 -5.48
CA LEU A 2 -14.67 10.10 -6.86
C LEU A 2 -13.39 9.93 -7.70
N LEU A 3 -12.49 10.93 -7.67
CA LEU A 3 -11.18 10.88 -8.35
C LEU A 3 -10.30 9.72 -7.85
N GLU A 4 -10.46 9.34 -6.59
CA GLU A 4 -9.65 8.34 -5.91
C GLU A 4 -10.02 6.93 -6.38
N GLN A 5 -11.33 6.69 -6.50
CA GLN A 5 -11.87 5.45 -7.07
C GLN A 5 -11.52 5.29 -8.55
N GLU A 6 -11.51 6.38 -9.31
CA GLU A 6 -11.10 6.34 -10.73
C GLU A 6 -9.62 6.00 -10.90
N LYS A 7 -8.75 6.55 -10.04
CA LYS A 7 -7.31 6.25 -10.04
C LYS A 7 -7.01 4.80 -9.66
N ILE A 8 -7.65 4.31 -8.60
CA ILE A 8 -7.55 2.91 -8.17
C ILE A 8 -7.89 1.97 -9.33
N LYS A 9 -8.97 2.29 -10.05
CA LYS A 9 -9.44 1.50 -11.19
C LYS A 9 -8.51 1.61 -12.40
N ALA A 10 -7.97 2.80 -12.67
CA ALA A 10 -7.01 3.02 -13.76
C ALA A 10 -5.67 2.29 -13.54
N LEU A 11 -5.21 2.22 -12.29
CA LEU A 11 -3.98 1.51 -11.91
C LEU A 11 -4.21 0.01 -11.65
N GLY A 12 -5.46 -0.45 -11.64
CA GLY A 12 -5.81 -1.86 -11.41
C GLY A 12 -5.42 -2.38 -10.03
N LEU A 13 -5.30 -1.50 -9.02
CA LEU A 13 -4.75 -1.87 -7.70
C LEU A 13 -5.62 -2.90 -6.96
N GLU A 14 -6.92 -2.97 -7.27
CA GLU A 14 -7.84 -3.94 -6.69
C GLU A 14 -7.37 -5.40 -6.87
N ALA A 15 -6.60 -5.69 -7.92
CA ALA A 15 -6.05 -7.02 -8.18
C ALA A 15 -5.14 -7.53 -7.05
N TYR A 16 -4.51 -6.64 -6.27
CA TYR A 16 -3.67 -7.01 -5.15
C TYR A 16 -4.47 -7.39 -3.89
N PHE A 17 -5.75 -7.00 -3.81
CA PHE A 17 -6.58 -7.16 -2.61
C PHE A 17 -7.63 -8.28 -2.73
N VAL A 18 -7.47 -9.20 -3.70
CA VAL A 18 -8.41 -10.32 -3.93
C VAL A 18 -8.49 -11.28 -2.73
N LYS A 19 -7.42 -11.39 -1.93
CA LYS A 19 -7.34 -12.31 -0.79
C LYS A 19 -7.64 -11.66 0.56
N GLY A 20 -7.79 -10.34 0.61
CA GLY A 20 -8.06 -9.60 1.84
C GLY A 20 -7.83 -8.10 1.67
N GLU A 21 -8.29 -7.34 2.65
CA GLU A 21 -8.24 -5.87 2.64
C GLU A 21 -6.84 -5.30 2.92
N LEU A 22 -5.91 -6.16 3.35
CA LEU A 22 -4.52 -5.81 3.62
C LEU A 22 -3.58 -6.68 2.80
N ILE A 23 -2.53 -6.06 2.28
CA ILE A 23 -1.40 -6.75 1.66
C ILE A 23 -0.14 -6.58 2.52
N PRO A 24 0.73 -7.60 2.58
CA PRO A 24 2.06 -7.42 3.13
C PRO A 24 2.89 -6.54 2.19
N SER A 25 3.67 -5.63 2.76
CA SER A 25 4.60 -4.76 2.03
C SER A 25 5.99 -4.95 2.62
N ILE A 26 6.95 -5.33 1.77
CA ILE A 26 8.36 -5.46 2.15
C ILE A 26 9.08 -4.21 1.68
N ILE A 27 9.74 -3.54 2.62
CA ILE A 27 10.53 -2.35 2.35
C ILE A 27 11.97 -2.81 2.25
N VAL A 28 12.61 -2.45 1.15
CA VAL A 28 14.01 -2.77 0.89
C VAL A 28 14.80 -1.49 0.68
N GLU A 29 16.07 -1.53 1.05
CA GLU A 29 17.02 -0.46 0.73
C GLU A 29 17.32 -0.48 -0.78
N ASP A 30 17.31 0.71 -1.39
CA ASP A 30 17.54 0.87 -2.83
C ASP A 30 19.05 0.83 -3.14
N GLY A 31 19.50 -0.29 -3.69
CA GLY A 31 20.89 -0.50 -4.10
C GLY A 31 21.50 -1.76 -3.49
N THR A 32 21.41 -1.91 -2.16
CA THR A 32 21.89 -3.12 -1.46
C THR A 32 20.88 -4.25 -1.51
N GLY A 33 19.58 -3.94 -1.61
CA GLY A 33 18.51 -4.91 -1.52
C GLY A 33 18.29 -5.46 -0.11
N GLU A 34 18.87 -4.83 0.92
CA GLU A 34 18.66 -5.20 2.31
C GLU A 34 17.18 -5.03 2.68
N VAL A 35 16.60 -6.04 3.33
CA VAL A 35 15.22 -5.97 3.83
C VAL A 35 15.21 -5.12 5.10
N LEU A 36 14.57 -3.96 5.03
CA LEU A 36 14.47 -3.01 6.13
C LEU A 36 13.32 -3.34 7.07
N MET A 37 12.14 -3.67 6.52
CA MET A 37 10.97 -4.00 7.33
C MET A 37 9.86 -4.72 6.56
N LEU A 38 8.98 -5.40 7.30
CA LEU A 38 7.66 -5.85 6.86
C LEU A 38 6.59 -4.92 7.44
N ALA A 39 5.71 -4.43 6.58
CA ALA A 39 4.53 -3.65 6.95
C ALA A 39 3.27 -4.22 6.29
N TYR A 40 2.12 -3.62 6.59
CA TYR A 40 0.86 -3.88 5.90
C TYR A 40 0.34 -2.60 5.26
N MET A 41 -0.31 -2.75 4.12
CA MET A 41 -0.98 -1.66 3.41
C MET A 41 -2.41 -2.05 3.11
N ASN A 42 -3.34 -1.12 3.27
CA ASN A 42 -4.68 -1.21 2.67
C ASN A 42 -4.66 -0.50 1.31
N LEU A 43 -5.78 -0.53 0.60
CA LEU A 43 -5.89 0.08 -0.72
C LEU A 43 -5.57 1.59 -0.70
N GLU A 44 -6.02 2.31 0.34
CA GLU A 44 -5.77 3.75 0.51
C GLU A 44 -4.28 4.04 0.73
N SER A 45 -3.62 3.30 1.63
CA SER A 45 -2.21 3.52 1.94
C SER A 45 -1.32 3.18 0.75
N LEU A 46 -1.65 2.13 -0.02
CA LEU A 46 -0.96 1.83 -1.28
C LEU A 46 -1.13 2.97 -2.30
N THR A 47 -2.36 3.47 -2.46
CA THR A 47 -2.65 4.58 -3.38
C THR A 47 -1.85 5.82 -3.01
N LYS A 48 -1.86 6.24 -1.74
CA LYS A 48 -1.05 7.38 -1.25
C LYS A 48 0.45 7.18 -1.44
N THR A 49 0.93 5.93 -1.30
CA THR A 49 2.34 5.62 -1.54
C THR A 49 2.74 5.92 -2.98
N LEU A 50 1.93 5.48 -3.93
CA LEU A 50 2.18 5.72 -5.36
C LEU A 50 2.02 7.20 -5.74
N GLU A 51 1.10 7.92 -5.11
CA GLU A 51 0.85 9.34 -5.42
C GLU A 51 1.92 10.27 -4.83
N THR A 52 2.37 10.00 -3.61
CA THR A 52 3.26 10.91 -2.88
C THR A 52 4.74 10.58 -3.04
N GLY A 53 5.06 9.34 -3.42
CA GLY A 53 6.44 8.83 -3.43
C GLY A 53 6.99 8.52 -2.02
N TYR A 54 6.16 8.63 -0.97
CA TYR A 54 6.52 8.26 0.40
C TYR A 54 5.77 7.00 0.81
N THR A 55 6.37 6.15 1.64
CA THR A 55 5.69 4.95 2.15
C THR A 55 4.60 5.29 3.17
N TRP A 56 3.36 4.85 2.90
CA TRP A 56 2.24 4.90 3.82
C TRP A 56 1.84 3.48 4.26
N PHE A 57 1.72 3.26 5.57
CA PHE A 57 1.36 1.96 6.13
C PHE A 57 0.01 1.98 6.85
N TYR A 58 -0.63 0.83 6.89
CA TYR A 58 -1.83 0.59 7.65
C TYR A 58 -1.52 0.08 9.06
N SER A 59 -1.90 0.86 10.08
CA SER A 59 -1.72 0.45 11.47
C SER A 59 -2.86 -0.46 11.93
N ARG A 60 -2.58 -1.76 12.03
CA ARG A 60 -3.56 -2.76 12.49
C ARG A 60 -3.96 -2.60 13.95
N SER A 61 -3.14 -1.97 14.79
CA SER A 61 -3.38 -1.80 16.22
C SER A 61 -4.29 -0.61 16.57
N ARG A 62 -4.61 0.25 15.60
CA ARG A 62 -5.49 1.43 15.80
C ARG A 62 -6.96 1.13 15.51
N GLN A 63 -7.28 -0.07 15.03
CA GLN A 63 -8.65 -0.58 15.04
C GLN A 63 -8.95 -1.17 16.42
N GLY A 64 -9.24 -0.29 17.38
CA GLY A 64 -9.83 -0.64 18.67
C GLY A 64 -11.35 -0.55 18.60
#